data_AF-A0A520I7P7-F1
#
_entry.id   AF-A0A520I7P7-F1
#
_cell.length_a   1.000
_cell.length_b   1.000
_cell.length_c   1.000
_cell.angle_alpha   90.00
_cell.angle_beta   90.00
_cell.angle_gamma   90.00
#
_symmetry.space_group_name_H-M   'P 1'
#
loop_
_entity.id
_entity.type
_entity.pdbx_description
1 polymer ?
#
loop_
_entity_poly.entity_id
_entity_poly.type
_entity_poly.pdbx_seq_one_letter_code
_entity_poly.pdbx_strand_id
1 'polypeptide(L)'
;AIVPSIVADIDQAHALLAPMLGMGAASVVFAVALLASGQNPTVTGTLAGQIVMEGFLDLRMPVWLRRLVTRLLAIIPAVFVVGAAGDAGATRLLVLSQVVLSLQLPFAVVPLVKFTGDARIMGSLVSPVWLKTLAWVIAAVIIGLNATLLIGML
;
A
#
# COMPACT_ATOMS: atom_id res chain seq x y z
N ALA A 1 18.66 7.98 -22.33
CA ALA A 1 18.28 8.82 -21.18
C ALA A 1 17.06 8.18 -20.53
N ILE A 2 17.27 7.09 -19.78
CA ILE A 2 17.19 7.08 -18.30
C ILE A 2 16.05 7.96 -17.84
N VAL A 3 14.88 7.33 -17.64
CA VAL A 3 13.72 7.85 -16.92
C VAL A 3 14.09 7.83 -15.43
N PRO A 4 14.29 8.96 -14.74
CA PRO A 4 14.45 8.96 -13.29
C PRO A 4 13.12 9.31 -12.62
N SER A 5 12.85 8.61 -11.53
CA SER A 5 11.91 8.94 -10.45
C SER A 5 10.45 9.21 -10.82
N ILE A 6 9.65 8.15 -10.78
CA ILE A 6 8.25 8.23 -10.34
C ILE A 6 8.26 8.59 -8.84
N VAL A 7 8.58 9.84 -8.56
CA VAL A 7 8.09 10.59 -7.42
C VAL A 7 7.56 11.85 -8.08
N ALA A 8 6.27 11.85 -8.41
CA ALA A 8 5.61 13.07 -8.84
C ALA A 8 5.67 14.01 -7.63
N ASP A 9 6.66 14.90 -7.62
CA ASP A 9 6.86 15.84 -6.53
C ASP A 9 5.55 16.58 -6.27
N ILE A 10 5.20 16.73 -5.00
CA ILE A 10 4.01 17.46 -4.53
C ILE A 10 3.92 18.83 -5.22
N ASP A 11 5.09 19.43 -5.52
CA ASP A 11 5.25 20.69 -6.25
C ASP A 11 4.80 20.60 -7.72
N GLN A 12 5.05 19.48 -8.42
CA GLN A 12 4.61 19.28 -9.80
C GLN A 12 3.09 19.07 -9.90
N ALA A 13 2.48 18.36 -8.93
CA ALA A 13 1.03 18.19 -8.89
C ALA A 13 0.30 19.53 -8.66
N HIS A 14 0.85 20.41 -7.80
CA HIS A 14 0.34 21.77 -7.61
C HIS A 14 0.50 22.64 -8.87
N ALA A 15 1.64 22.56 -9.55
CA ALA A 15 1.90 23.30 -10.79
C ALA A 15 0.96 22.89 -11.94
N LEU A 16 0.55 21.63 -12.01
CA LEU A 16 -0.41 21.12 -13.01
C LEU A 16 -1.85 21.59 -12.77
N LEU A 17 -2.22 21.92 -11.53
CA LEU A 17 -3.55 22.42 -11.17
C LEU A 17 -3.70 23.94 -11.36
N ALA A 18 -2.59 24.69 -11.30
CA ALA A 18 -2.57 26.15 -11.47
C ALA A 18 -3.21 26.67 -12.78
N PRO A 19 -2.98 26.08 -13.97
CA PRO A 19 -3.57 26.57 -15.22
C PRO A 19 -5.07 26.27 -15.37
N MET A 20 -5.62 25.30 -14.64
CA MET A 20 -7.05 24.93 -14.74
C MET A 20 -7.95 25.65 -13.72
N LEU A 21 -7.41 26.09 -12.59
CA LEU A 21 -8.19 26.59 -11.45
C LEU A 21 -7.78 28.00 -10.96
N GLY A 22 -6.65 28.53 -11.44
CA GLY A 22 -6.03 29.74 -10.88
C GLY A 22 -5.24 29.46 -9.60
N MET A 23 -4.10 30.15 -9.43
CA MET A 23 -3.09 29.87 -8.38
C MET A 23 -3.64 29.83 -6.94
N GLY A 24 -4.71 30.59 -6.64
CA GLY A 24 -5.31 30.62 -5.30
C GLY A 24 -6.23 29.42 -4.98
N ALA A 25 -6.99 28.92 -5.96
CA ALA A 25 -7.91 27.80 -5.75
C ALA A 25 -7.20 26.45 -5.86
N ALA A 26 -6.17 26.36 -6.71
CA ALA A 26 -5.35 25.14 -6.88
C ALA A 26 -4.71 24.67 -5.56
N SER A 27 -4.17 25.59 -4.74
CA SER A 27 -3.54 25.27 -3.46
C SER A 27 -4.53 24.73 -2.43
N VAL A 28 -5.73 25.31 -2.34
CA VAL A 28 -6.79 24.86 -1.41
C VAL A 28 -7.32 23.49 -1.82
N VAL A 29 -7.62 23.30 -3.11
CA VAL A 29 -8.11 22.02 -3.64
C VAL A 29 -7.06 20.92 -3.44
N PHE A 30 -5.80 21.23 -3.71
CA PHE A 30 -4.70 20.31 -3.50
C PHE A 30 -4.50 19.95 -2.02
N ALA A 31 -4.55 20.94 -1.12
CA ALA A 31 -4.46 20.70 0.33
C ALA A 31 -5.61 19.84 0.85
N VAL A 32 -6.86 20.09 0.39
CA VAL A 32 -8.02 19.28 0.74
C VAL A 32 -7.89 17.86 0.18
N ALA A 33 -7.46 17.71 -1.07
CA ALA A 33 -7.23 16.40 -1.69
C ALA A 33 -6.15 15.60 -0.96
N LEU A 34 -5.05 16.24 -0.56
CA LEU A 34 -3.97 15.60 0.19
C LEU A 34 -4.43 15.18 1.60
N LEU A 35 -5.18 16.04 2.29
CA LEU A 35 -5.78 15.71 3.59
C LEU A 35 -6.78 14.55 3.47
N ALA A 36 -7.65 14.56 2.46
CA ALA A 36 -8.61 13.50 2.21
C ALA A 36 -7.92 12.16 1.87
N SER A 37 -6.89 12.21 1.01
CA SER A 37 -6.07 11.03 0.66
C SER A 37 -5.39 10.43 1.89
N GLY A 38 -4.93 11.25 2.83
CA GLY A 38 -4.28 10.78 4.07
C GLY A 38 -5.21 10.02 5.02
N GLN A 39 -6.53 10.24 4.95
CA GLN A 39 -7.49 9.55 5.83
C GLN A 39 -7.77 8.11 5.41
N ASN A 40 -7.76 7.82 4.10
CA ASN A 40 -8.14 6.52 3.56
C ASN A 40 -7.23 5.36 4.08
N PRO A 41 -5.89 5.45 4.02
CA PRO A 41 -5.01 4.39 4.53
C PRO A 41 -5.20 4.13 6.03
N THR A 42 -5.59 5.14 6.80
CA THR A 42 -5.79 4.99 8.25
C THR A 42 -7.01 4.14 8.57
N VAL A 43 -8.16 4.44 7.95
CA VAL A 43 -9.40 3.71 8.19
C VAL A 43 -9.27 2.28 7.68
N THR A 44 -8.86 2.12 6.43
CA THR A 44 -8.66 0.81 5.80
C THR A 44 -7.63 -0.01 6.58
N GLY A 45 -6.53 0.60 7.03
CA GLY A 45 -5.51 -0.05 7.84
C GLY A 45 -6.01 -0.56 9.19
N THR A 46 -6.88 0.20 9.89
CA THR A 46 -7.42 -0.25 11.19
C THR A 46 -8.40 -1.43 11.06
N LEU A 47 -9.19 -1.47 9.98
CA LEU A 47 -10.12 -2.55 9.69
C LEU A 47 -9.40 -3.80 9.18
N ALA A 48 -8.49 -3.65 8.23
CA ALA A 48 -7.67 -4.75 7.73
C ALA A 48 -6.80 -5.34 8.87
N GLY A 49 -6.18 -4.47 9.68
CA GLY A 49 -5.45 -4.88 10.87
C GLY A 49 -6.31 -5.64 11.87
N GLN A 50 -7.60 -5.31 12.00
CA GLN A 50 -8.52 -6.09 12.84
C GLN A 50 -8.67 -7.53 12.34
N ILE A 51 -9.00 -7.66 11.07
CA ILE A 51 -9.28 -8.96 10.45
C ILE A 51 -8.04 -9.85 10.53
N VAL A 52 -6.87 -9.29 10.27
CA VAL A 52 -5.61 -10.03 10.36
C VAL A 52 -5.27 -10.38 11.81
N MET A 53 -5.39 -9.45 12.77
CA MET A 53 -5.07 -9.73 14.18
C MET A 53 -6.02 -10.74 14.81
N GLU A 54 -7.32 -10.64 14.56
CA GLU A 54 -8.30 -11.60 15.08
C GLU A 54 -8.20 -12.95 14.34
N GLY A 55 -7.96 -12.93 13.03
CA GLY A 55 -7.87 -14.15 12.23
C GLY A 55 -6.57 -14.95 12.44
N PHE A 56 -5.42 -14.28 12.60
CA PHE A 56 -4.11 -14.95 12.70
C PHE A 56 -3.53 -15.00 14.12
N LEU A 57 -3.89 -14.05 14.99
CA LEU A 57 -3.30 -13.92 16.34
C LEU A 57 -4.33 -14.06 17.48
N ASP A 58 -5.62 -14.22 17.15
CA ASP A 58 -6.78 -14.21 18.08
C ASP A 58 -6.72 -13.08 19.13
N LEU A 59 -6.26 -11.90 18.69
CA LEU A 59 -5.89 -10.81 19.60
C LEU A 59 -6.83 -9.61 19.44
N ARG A 60 -7.70 -9.43 20.44
CA ARG A 60 -8.73 -8.37 20.46
C ARG A 60 -8.21 -7.13 21.17
N MET A 61 -7.80 -6.13 20.39
CA MET A 61 -7.36 -4.83 20.90
C MET A 61 -8.38 -3.73 20.57
N PRO A 62 -8.57 -2.72 21.44
CA PRO A 62 -9.41 -1.57 21.14
C PRO A 62 -8.81 -0.72 20.00
N VAL A 63 -9.68 -0.14 19.15
CA VAL A 63 -9.31 0.56 17.90
C VAL A 63 -8.31 1.71 18.13
N TRP A 64 -8.46 2.46 19.22
CA TRP A 64 -7.58 3.58 19.56
C TRP A 64 -6.15 3.11 19.86
N LEU A 65 -6.01 2.01 20.61
CA LEU A 65 -4.71 1.44 20.97
C LEU A 65 -4.04 0.85 19.73
N ARG A 66 -4.80 0.15 18.89
CA ARG A 66 -4.30 -0.37 17.61
C ARG A 66 -3.75 0.75 16.73
N ARG A 67 -4.52 1.84 16.57
CA ARG A 67 -4.12 3.01 15.77
C ARG A 67 -2.88 3.70 16.34
N LEU A 68 -2.75 3.77 17.67
CA LEU A 68 -1.58 4.35 18.32
C LEU A 68 -0.35 3.49 18.10
N VAL A 69 -0.44 2.18 18.35
CA VAL A 69 0.68 1.24 18.21
C VAL A 69 1.19 1.19 16.78
N THR A 70 0.30 1.07 15.77
CA THR A 70 0.73 1.02 14.36
C THR A 70 1.33 2.35 13.89
N ARG A 71 0.80 3.50 14.34
CA ARG A 71 1.42 4.81 14.08
C ARG A 71 2.79 4.94 14.73
N LEU A 72 2.94 4.55 15.98
CA LEU A 72 4.22 4.63 16.68
C LEU A 72 5.26 3.73 16.02
N LEU A 73 4.88 2.51 15.65
CA LEU A 73 5.74 1.59 14.90
C LEU A 73 6.18 2.14 13.54
N ALA A 74 5.34 2.95 12.87
CA ALA A 74 5.72 3.59 11.62
C ALA A 74 6.58 4.86 11.83
N ILE A 75 6.27 5.68 12.83
CA ILE A 75 6.91 6.98 13.05
C ILE A 75 8.27 6.84 13.72
N ILE A 76 8.42 5.95 14.71
CA ILE A 76 9.68 5.80 15.46
C ILE A 76 10.87 5.47 14.55
N PRO A 77 10.80 4.47 13.65
CA PRO A 77 11.89 4.18 12.73
C PRO A 77 12.15 5.33 11.77
N ALA A 78 11.09 6.00 11.31
CA ALA A 78 11.20 7.13 10.40
C ALA A 78 11.95 8.30 11.04
N VAL A 79 11.57 8.69 12.26
CA VAL A 79 12.23 9.78 13.00
C VAL A 79 13.70 9.42 13.28
N PHE A 80 13.99 8.18 13.66
CA PHE A 80 15.36 7.75 13.92
C PHE A 80 16.24 7.79 12.67
N VAL A 81 15.74 7.25 11.55
CA VAL A 81 16.49 7.21 10.29
C VAL A 81 16.67 8.60 9.69
N VAL A 82 15.64 9.46 9.76
CA VAL A 82 15.76 10.86 9.32
C VAL A 82 16.72 11.65 10.21
N GLY A 83 16.64 11.48 11.53
CA GLY A 83 17.52 12.14 12.47
C GLY A 83 19.00 11.74 12.30
N ALA A 84 19.27 10.50 11.91
CA ALA A 84 20.63 9.98 11.73
C ALA A 84 21.19 10.17 10.31
N ALA A 85 20.35 10.05 9.27
CA ALA A 85 20.78 9.97 7.86
C ALA A 85 20.19 11.07 6.96
N GLY A 86 19.40 12.00 7.50
CA GLY A 86 18.79 13.10 6.76
C GLY A 86 17.82 12.64 5.67
N ASP A 87 17.67 13.44 4.61
CA ASP A 87 16.72 13.20 3.52
C ASP A 87 16.99 11.89 2.76
N ALA A 88 18.27 11.52 2.61
CA ALA A 88 18.65 10.23 2.00
C ALA A 88 18.14 9.03 2.80
N GLY A 89 18.02 9.17 4.13
CA GLY A 89 17.41 8.19 5.02
C GLY A 89 15.92 8.03 4.79
N ALA A 90 15.19 9.14 4.62
CA ALA A 90 13.75 9.13 4.32
C ALA A 90 13.45 8.39 3.01
N THR A 91 14.19 8.71 1.94
CA THR A 91 14.02 8.06 0.63
C THR A 91 14.29 6.56 0.72
N ARG A 92 15.36 6.14 1.43
CA ARG A 92 15.64 4.72 1.64
C ARG A 92 14.53 4.03 2.41
N LEU A 93 13.98 4.66 3.45
CA LEU A 93 12.88 4.10 4.22
C LEU A 93 11.60 3.94 3.38
N LEU A 94 11.33 4.90 2.50
CA LEU A 94 10.23 4.84 1.55
C LEU A 94 10.42 3.68 0.57
N VAL A 95 11.62 3.53 -0.01
CA VAL A 95 11.96 2.39 -0.89
C VAL A 95 11.81 1.05 -0.16
N LEU A 96 12.32 0.94 1.07
CA LEU A 96 12.20 -0.26 1.89
C LEU A 96 10.73 -0.61 2.18
N SER A 97 9.88 0.38 2.41
CA SER A 97 8.44 0.15 2.61
C SER A 97 7.79 -0.48 1.38
N GLN A 98 8.21 -0.07 0.17
CA GLN A 98 7.73 -0.66 -1.08
C GLN A 98 8.23 -2.10 -1.25
N VAL A 99 9.50 -2.36 -0.92
CA VAL A 99 10.06 -3.72 -0.94
C VAL A 99 9.26 -4.65 -0.02
N VAL A 100 8.98 -4.20 1.20
CA VAL A 100 8.20 -4.94 2.19
C VAL A 100 6.77 -5.19 1.69
N LEU A 101 6.15 -4.23 1.00
CA LEU A 101 4.82 -4.40 0.39
C LEU A 101 4.84 -5.43 -0.75
N SER A 102 5.83 -5.36 -1.65
CA SER A 102 6.00 -6.29 -2.76
C SER A 102 6.22 -7.73 -2.28
N LEU A 103 6.94 -7.91 -1.17
CA LEU A 103 7.11 -9.22 -0.55
C LEU A 103 5.82 -9.76 0.07
N GLN A 104 4.90 -8.90 0.54
CA GLN A 104 3.62 -9.31 1.13
C GLN A 104 2.59 -9.76 0.10
N LEU A 105 2.58 -9.15 -1.10
CA LEU A 105 1.54 -9.39 -2.11
C LEU A 105 1.38 -10.86 -2.52
N PRO A 106 2.44 -11.65 -2.79
CA PRO A 106 2.29 -13.07 -3.12
C PRO A 106 1.58 -13.86 -2.00
N PHE A 107 1.87 -13.55 -0.73
CA PHE A 107 1.26 -14.21 0.42
C PHE A 107 -0.21 -13.85 0.60
N ALA A 108 -0.67 -12.72 0.08
CA ALA A 108 -2.10 -12.38 0.08
C ALA A 108 -2.83 -12.97 -1.13
N VAL A 109 -2.26 -12.83 -2.33
CA VAL A 109 -2.92 -13.18 -3.59
C VAL A 109 -3.02 -14.69 -3.79
N VAL A 110 -1.96 -15.46 -3.50
CA VAL A 110 -1.95 -16.91 -3.74
C VAL A 110 -3.01 -17.63 -2.89
N PRO A 111 -3.10 -17.41 -1.56
CA PRO A 111 -4.16 -18.01 -0.76
C PRO A 111 -5.56 -17.55 -1.18
N LEU A 112 -5.73 -16.27 -1.56
CA LEU A 112 -7.01 -15.76 -2.05
C LEU A 112 -7.49 -16.55 -3.27
N VAL A 113 -6.65 -16.70 -4.31
CA VAL A 113 -7.01 -17.45 -5.53
C VAL A 113 -7.23 -18.95 -5.23
N LYS A 114 -6.46 -19.51 -4.27
CA LYS A 114 -6.64 -20.89 -3.84
C LYS A 114 -7.98 -21.10 -3.14
N PHE A 115 -8.35 -20.22 -2.20
CA PHE A 115 -9.56 -20.35 -1.41
C PHE A 115 -10.82 -20.03 -2.22
N THR A 116 -10.79 -19.04 -3.11
CA THR A 116 -11.94 -18.73 -3.98
C THR A 116 -12.22 -19.82 -5.03
N GLY A 117 -11.23 -20.66 -5.31
CA GLY A 117 -11.34 -21.80 -6.22
C GLY A 117 -11.57 -23.16 -5.54
N ASP A 118 -11.74 -23.20 -4.22
CA ASP A 118 -11.96 -24.45 -3.46
C ASP A 118 -13.45 -24.63 -3.12
N ALA A 119 -14.04 -25.72 -3.62
CA ALA A 119 -15.43 -26.09 -3.36
C ALA A 119 -15.72 -26.44 -1.90
N ARG A 120 -14.70 -26.81 -1.13
CA ARG A 120 -14.84 -27.08 0.31
C ARG A 120 -15.02 -25.79 1.10
N ILE A 121 -14.51 -24.66 0.61
CA ILE A 121 -14.55 -23.36 1.29
C ILE A 121 -15.72 -22.51 0.76
N MET A 122 -15.90 -22.46 -0.56
CA MET A 122 -16.91 -21.59 -1.21
C MET A 122 -18.26 -22.27 -1.47
N GLY A 123 -18.36 -23.60 -1.35
CA GLY A 123 -19.60 -24.34 -1.56
C GLY A 123 -20.14 -24.20 -2.99
N SER A 124 -21.34 -23.62 -3.14
CA SER A 124 -21.96 -23.37 -4.46
C SER A 124 -21.43 -22.12 -5.16
N LEU A 125 -20.70 -21.24 -4.46
CA LEU A 125 -20.17 -19.97 -4.97
C LEU A 125 -18.72 -20.10 -5.48
N VAL A 126 -18.33 -21.30 -5.91
CA VAL A 126 -16.98 -21.55 -6.41
C VAL A 126 -16.74 -20.79 -7.69
N SER A 127 -15.54 -20.20 -7.79
CA SER A 127 -15.11 -19.51 -9.00
C SER A 127 -15.12 -20.47 -10.19
N PRO A 128 -15.83 -20.14 -11.29
CA PRO A 128 -15.82 -20.97 -12.50
C PRO A 128 -14.41 -21.04 -13.07
N VAL A 129 -14.12 -22.09 -13.84
CA VAL A 129 -12.76 -22.40 -14.33
C VAL A 129 -12.14 -21.24 -15.12
N TRP A 130 -12.94 -20.48 -15.88
CA TRP A 130 -12.47 -19.29 -16.59
C TRP A 130 -12.00 -18.18 -15.64
N LEU A 131 -12.71 -17.96 -14.53
CA LEU A 131 -12.35 -16.93 -13.55
C LEU A 131 -11.13 -17.36 -12.76
N LYS A 132 -11.04 -18.65 -12.42
CA LYS A 132 -9.88 -19.23 -11.74
C LYS A 132 -8.62 -19.14 -12.59
N THR A 133 -8.70 -19.46 -13.88
CA THR A 133 -7.57 -19.34 -14.82
C THR A 133 -7.16 -17.88 -14.99
N LEU A 134 -8.12 -16.97 -15.20
CA LEU A 134 -7.85 -15.53 -15.26
C LEU A 134 -7.19 -15.01 -13.97
N ALA A 135 -7.68 -15.40 -12.80
CA ALA A 135 -7.13 -15.00 -11.51
C ALA A 135 -5.70 -15.50 -11.30
N TRP A 136 -5.38 -16.73 -11.71
CA TRP A 136 -4.01 -17.26 -11.68
C TRP A 136 -3.08 -16.55 -12.66
N VAL A 137 -3.57 -16.19 -13.86
CA VAL A 137 -2.79 -15.38 -14.82
C VAL A 137 -2.49 -14.00 -14.23
N ILE A 138 -3.50 -13.31 -13.69
CA ILE A 138 -3.32 -12.00 -13.05
C ILE A 138 -2.36 -12.11 -11.86
N ALA A 139 -2.50 -13.13 -11.02
CA ALA A 139 -1.59 -13.37 -9.90
C ALA A 139 -0.14 -13.58 -10.37
N ALA A 140 0.06 -14.39 -11.41
CA ALA A 140 1.39 -14.61 -11.99
C ALA A 140 1.99 -13.32 -12.55
N VAL A 141 1.19 -12.49 -13.23
CA VAL A 141 1.62 -11.17 -13.73
C VAL A 141 1.99 -10.25 -12.58
N ILE A 142 1.15 -10.12 -11.55
CA ILE A 142 1.43 -9.25 -10.39
C ILE A 142 2.70 -9.69 -9.67
N ILE A 143 2.87 -10.99 -9.43
CA ILE A 143 4.05 -11.54 -8.75
C ILE A 143 5.30 -11.35 -9.60
N GLY A 144 5.22 -11.63 -10.91
CA GLY A 144 6.30 -11.42 -11.85
C GLY A 144 6.74 -9.95 -11.92
N LEU A 145 5.78 -9.02 -12.05
CA LEU A 145 6.06 -7.59 -12.06
C LEU A 145 6.67 -7.11 -10.73
N ASN A 146 6.12 -7.55 -9.59
CA ASN A 146 6.69 -7.22 -8.28
C ASN A 146 8.11 -7.76 -8.12
N ALA A 147 8.40 -8.96 -8.63
CA ALA A 147 9.75 -9.51 -8.62
C ALA A 147 10.71 -8.70 -9.50
N THR A 148 10.29 -8.29 -10.71
CA THR A 148 11.13 -7.45 -11.58
C THR A 148 11.39 -6.07 -10.97
N LEU A 149 10.38 -5.45 -10.34
CA LEU A 149 10.54 -4.18 -9.64
C LEU A 149 11.47 -4.33 -8.43
N LEU A 150 11.33 -5.40 -7.66
CA LEU A 150 12.19 -5.69 -6.52
C LEU A 150 13.65 -5.85 -6.93
N ILE A 151 13.91 -6.60 -8.02
CA ILE A 151 15.27 -6.77 -8.56
C ILE A 151 15.82 -5.45 -9.11
N GLY A 152 14.97 -4.60 -9.70
CA GLY A 152 15.38 -3.28 -10.19
C GLY A 152 15.60 -2.24 -9.07
N MET A 153 15.07 -2.47 -7.87
CA MET A 153 15.23 -1.60 -6.69
C MET A 153 16.38 -2.03 -5.76
N LEU A 154 16.81 -3.30 -5.84
CA LEU A 154 17.98 -3.87 -5.15
C LEU A 154 19.28 -3.58 -5.89
#